data_AF-A0A512JS48-F1
#
_entry.id   AF-A0A512JS48-F1
#
_cell.length_a   1.000
_cell.length_b   1.000
_cell.length_c   1.000
_cell.angle_alpha   90.00
_cell.angle_beta   90.00
_cell.angle_gamma   90.00
#
_symmetry.space_group_name_H-M   'P 1'
#
loop_
_entity.id
_entity.type
_entity.pdbx_description
1 polymer ?
#
loop_
_entity_poly.entity_id
_entity_poly.type
_entity_poly.pdbx_seq_one_letter_code
_entity_poly.pdbx_strand_id
1 'polypeptide(L)'
;MMRRLGPILLSGLLAVAPAVPAAAQQRGAPARQQPKSAEKEPPPPAEPPPAPYDRDLQRLSEIIGALAFLRGLCGARDAGEWPERMKSILESEGVTPNRRDRLAGAYNRGYRGYALTYRICTPAATEASARYLAEGERLSHGIAGRYGG
;
A
#
# COMPACT_ATOMS: atom_id res chain seq x y z
N MET A 1 -56.97 -23.79 8.28
CA MET A 1 -56.30 -24.36 9.48
C MET A 1 -55.80 -23.21 10.35
N MET A 2 -55.94 -23.31 11.67
CA MET A 2 -55.32 -22.43 12.68
C MET A 2 -53.78 -22.64 12.72
N ARG A 3 -52.88 -21.94 13.43
CA ARG A 3 -52.81 -20.96 14.56
C ARG A 3 -51.36 -20.36 14.49
N ARG A 4 -50.90 -19.25 15.08
CA ARG A 4 -51.32 -18.25 16.09
C ARG A 4 -50.77 -16.85 15.67
N LEU A 5 -51.12 -15.78 16.42
CA LEU A 5 -50.42 -14.49 16.43
C LEU A 5 -49.29 -14.46 17.48
N GLY A 6 -48.36 -13.51 17.35
CA GLY A 6 -47.47 -13.02 18.42
C GLY A 6 -47.29 -11.49 18.31
N PRO A 7 -47.49 -10.69 19.38
CA PRO A 7 -47.41 -9.24 19.31
C PRO A 7 -46.03 -8.71 19.75
N ILE A 8 -45.59 -7.59 19.16
CA ILE A 8 -44.56 -6.73 19.75
C ILE A 8 -45.13 -5.31 19.84
N LEU A 9 -45.02 -4.73 21.04
CA LEU A 9 -45.74 -3.54 21.47
C LEU A 9 -45.10 -2.25 20.93
N LEU A 10 -45.96 -1.31 20.52
CA LEU A 10 -45.58 0.02 20.09
C LEU A 10 -45.87 1.04 21.20
N SER A 11 -44.82 1.56 21.84
CA SER A 11 -44.81 2.75 22.70
C SER A 11 -43.36 3.27 22.71
N GLY A 12 -43.04 4.54 22.45
CA GLY A 12 -43.86 5.75 22.46
C GLY A 12 -43.49 6.58 23.69
N LEU A 13 -42.64 7.60 23.52
CA LEU A 13 -42.24 8.51 24.60
C LEU A 13 -42.31 9.98 24.17
N LEU A 14 -42.97 10.80 24.98
CA LEU A 14 -43.15 12.23 24.82
C LEU A 14 -41.87 13.01 25.19
N ALA A 15 -41.72 14.21 24.62
CA ALA A 15 -40.69 15.15 25.00
C ALA A 15 -41.05 15.91 26.30
N VAL A 16 -40.08 16.03 27.21
CA VAL A 16 -40.03 17.08 28.24
C VAL A 16 -38.58 17.54 28.35
N ALA A 17 -38.35 18.85 28.28
CA ALA A 17 -37.03 19.45 28.46
C ALA A 17 -37.01 20.25 29.79
N PRO A 18 -36.01 20.02 30.66
CA PRO A 18 -35.65 20.96 31.71
C PRO A 18 -34.39 21.75 31.31
N ALA A 19 -34.44 23.07 31.44
CA ALA A 19 -33.26 23.91 31.42
C ALA A 19 -32.55 23.82 32.78
N VAL A 20 -31.24 23.50 32.78
CA VAL A 20 -30.37 23.53 33.97
C VAL A 20 -28.97 24.01 33.55
N PRO A 21 -28.22 24.64 34.47
CA PRO A 21 -27.33 25.75 34.10
C PRO A 21 -25.94 25.34 33.61
N ALA A 22 -25.23 26.32 33.05
CA ALA A 22 -23.83 26.21 32.65
C ALA A 22 -22.90 25.94 33.86
N ALA A 23 -22.70 24.67 34.20
CA ALA A 23 -21.62 24.24 35.06
C ALA A 23 -20.28 24.39 34.29
N ALA A 24 -19.35 25.14 34.87
CA ALA A 24 -18.02 25.33 34.30
C ALA A 24 -17.24 24.00 34.33
N GLN A 25 -17.26 23.26 33.22
CA GLN A 25 -16.48 22.03 33.06
C GLN A 25 -14.99 22.39 33.11
N GLN A 26 -14.36 22.18 34.27
CA GLN A 26 -12.92 22.28 34.43
C GLN A 26 -12.27 21.37 33.38
N ARG A 27 -11.44 21.97 32.51
CA ARG A 27 -10.63 21.20 31.55
C ARG A 27 -9.60 20.42 32.34
N GLY A 28 -9.94 19.18 32.70
CA GLY A 28 -8.97 18.20 33.18
C GLY A 28 -7.86 18.10 32.15
N ALA A 29 -6.65 18.51 32.52
CA ALA A 29 -5.50 18.36 31.65
C ALA A 29 -5.32 16.87 31.35
N PRO A 30 -5.08 16.47 30.08
CA PRO A 30 -4.77 15.07 29.80
C PRO A 30 -3.52 14.71 30.58
N ALA A 31 -3.59 13.63 31.37
CA ALA A 31 -2.45 13.12 32.11
C ALA A 31 -1.31 12.87 31.12
N ARG A 32 -0.25 13.68 31.21
CA ARG A 32 0.88 13.61 30.28
C ARG A 32 1.60 12.30 30.55
N GLN A 33 1.28 11.29 29.74
CA GLN A 33 1.96 10.00 29.78
C GLN A 33 3.46 10.28 29.72
N GLN A 34 4.17 9.91 30.79
CA GLN A 34 5.62 10.01 30.80
C GLN A 34 6.12 9.22 29.61
N PRO A 35 7.00 9.79 28.75
CA PRO A 35 7.62 9.01 27.71
C PRO A 35 8.38 7.89 28.42
N LYS A 36 7.95 6.64 28.22
CA LYS A 36 8.74 5.48 28.62
C LYS A 36 10.12 5.70 28.02
N SER A 37 11.16 5.69 28.85
CA SER A 37 12.54 5.84 28.42
C SER A 37 12.75 4.96 27.21
N ALA A 38 13.11 5.58 26.08
CA ALA A 38 13.47 4.84 24.88
C ALA A 38 14.77 4.10 25.21
N GLU A 39 14.64 2.86 25.68
CA GLU A 39 15.77 1.96 25.82
C GLU A 39 16.45 1.92 24.47
N LYS A 40 17.75 2.24 24.47
CA LYS A 40 18.47 2.58 23.24
C LYS A 40 18.71 1.31 22.45
N GLU A 41 17.75 0.98 21.58
CA GLU A 41 17.81 -0.18 20.70
C GLU A 41 19.18 -0.20 20.01
N PRO A 42 19.89 -1.35 20.02
CA PRO A 42 21.21 -1.44 19.40
C PRO A 42 21.15 -0.95 17.95
N PRO A 43 22.16 -0.20 17.46
CA PRO A 43 22.15 0.27 16.09
C PRO A 43 21.99 -0.93 15.15
N PRO A 44 21.13 -0.84 14.12
CA PRO A 44 20.89 -1.95 13.22
C PRO A 44 22.20 -2.40 12.56
N PRO A 45 22.33 -3.71 12.22
CA PRO A 45 23.52 -4.21 11.54
C PRO A 45 23.84 -3.36 10.30
N ALA A 46 25.13 -3.08 10.10
CA ALA A 46 25.59 -2.32 8.94
C ALA A 46 25.10 -2.99 7.65
N GLU A 47 24.46 -2.21 6.76
CA GLU A 47 24.04 -2.76 5.48
C GLU A 47 25.25 -3.17 4.63
N PRO A 48 25.15 -4.26 3.85
CA PRO A 48 26.12 -4.53 2.80
C PRO A 48 26.13 -3.37 1.79
N PRO A 49 27.27 -3.12 1.11
CA PRO A 49 27.33 -2.12 0.05
C PRO A 49 26.30 -2.42 -1.04
N PRO A 50 25.71 -1.39 -1.67
CA PRO A 50 24.68 -1.58 -2.69
C PRO A 50 25.23 -2.36 -3.87
N ALA A 51 24.44 -3.30 -4.39
CA ALA A 51 24.84 -4.10 -5.55
C ALA A 51 24.93 -3.21 -6.81
N PRO A 52 25.81 -3.52 -7.79
CA PRO A 52 25.92 -2.73 -9.03
C PRO A 52 24.60 -2.57 -9.80
N TYR A 53 23.67 -3.52 -9.65
CA TYR A 53 22.34 -3.50 -10.26
C TYR A 53 21.23 -2.88 -9.41
N ASP A 54 21.50 -2.41 -8.18
CA ASP A 54 20.46 -1.92 -7.26
C ASP A 54 19.65 -0.74 -7.83
N ARG A 55 20.24 0.07 -8.72
CA ARG A 55 19.53 1.15 -9.43
C ARG A 55 18.52 0.59 -10.43
N ASP A 56 18.95 -0.34 -11.26
CA ASP A 56 18.13 -0.98 -12.30
C ASP A 56 17.00 -1.80 -11.65
N LEU A 57 17.29 -2.51 -10.56
CA LEU A 57 16.30 -3.29 -9.80
C LEU A 57 15.25 -2.41 -9.10
N GLN A 58 15.65 -1.27 -8.53
CA GLN A 58 14.69 -0.29 -7.99
C GLN A 58 13.80 0.29 -9.10
N ARG A 59 14.37 0.58 -10.28
CA ARG A 59 13.57 1.03 -11.43
C ARG A 59 12.62 -0.06 -11.90
N LEU A 60 13.06 -1.31 -12.01
CA LEU A 60 12.23 -2.46 -12.36
C LEU A 60 11.07 -2.65 -11.37
N SER A 61 11.32 -2.50 -10.07
CA SER A 61 10.28 -2.56 -9.02
C SER A 61 9.22 -1.47 -9.21
N GLU A 62 9.64 -0.23 -9.53
CA GLU A 62 8.73 0.88 -9.84
C GLU A 62 7.89 0.62 -11.09
N ILE A 63 8.49 0.05 -12.14
CA ILE A 63 7.80 -0.35 -13.37
C ILE A 63 6.75 -1.44 -13.08
N ILE A 64 7.09 -2.46 -12.29
CA ILE A 64 6.15 -3.52 -11.90
C ILE A 64 4.96 -2.94 -11.12
N GLY A 65 5.19 -1.94 -10.27
CA GLY A 65 4.12 -1.20 -9.58
C GLY A 65 3.20 -0.44 -10.54
N ALA A 66 3.77 0.27 -11.52
CA ALA A 66 2.99 0.96 -12.55
C ALA A 66 2.17 -0.02 -13.41
N LEU A 67 2.76 -1.16 -13.80
CA LEU A 67 2.09 -2.21 -14.56
C LEU A 67 0.97 -2.88 -13.76
N ALA A 68 1.19 -3.20 -12.48
CA ALA A 68 0.16 -3.77 -11.60
C ALA A 68 -1.09 -2.87 -11.53
N PHE A 69 -0.92 -1.55 -11.46
CA PHE A 69 -2.04 -0.62 -11.52
C PHE A 69 -2.65 -0.54 -12.92
N LEU A 70 -1.87 -0.18 -13.95
CA LEU A 70 -2.38 0.12 -15.29
C LEU A 70 -3.05 -1.09 -15.95
N ARG A 71 -2.49 -2.29 -15.75
CA ARG A 71 -2.99 -3.53 -16.34
C ARG A 71 -4.23 -4.06 -15.61
N GLY A 72 -4.29 -3.89 -14.29
CA GLY A 72 -5.52 -4.11 -13.52
C GLY A 72 -6.65 -3.17 -13.94
N LEU A 73 -6.35 -1.87 -14.08
CA LEU A 73 -7.32 -0.85 -14.51
C LEU A 73 -7.89 -1.12 -15.92
N CYS A 74 -7.06 -1.64 -16.82
CA CYS A 74 -7.44 -1.97 -18.19
C CYS A 74 -7.90 -3.43 -18.40
N GLY A 75 -8.07 -4.22 -17.33
CA GLY A 75 -8.58 -5.59 -17.41
C GLY A 75 -7.69 -6.55 -18.21
N ALA A 76 -6.37 -6.32 -18.23
CA ALA A 76 -5.45 -7.18 -18.95
C ALA A 76 -5.38 -8.58 -18.31
N ARG A 77 -5.27 -9.63 -19.14
CA ARG A 77 -5.36 -11.03 -18.70
C ARG A 77 -4.27 -11.44 -17.70
N ASP A 78 -3.12 -10.78 -17.76
CA ASP A 78 -1.93 -10.97 -16.93
C ASP A 78 -1.85 -9.99 -15.74
N ALA A 79 -2.91 -9.20 -15.47
CA ALA A 79 -2.90 -8.20 -14.40
C ALA A 79 -2.53 -8.77 -13.02
N GLY A 80 -2.91 -10.02 -12.75
CA GLY A 80 -2.56 -10.74 -11.52
C GLY A 80 -1.10 -11.17 -11.40
N GLU A 81 -0.32 -11.17 -12.48
CA GLU A 81 1.10 -11.58 -12.43
C GLU A 81 2.00 -10.52 -11.79
N TRP A 82 1.67 -9.24 -11.94
CA TRP A 82 2.56 -8.14 -11.54
C TRP A 82 2.77 -8.03 -10.02
N PRO A 83 1.75 -8.21 -9.16
CA PRO A 83 1.97 -8.35 -7.72
C PRO A 83 2.84 -9.56 -7.34
N GLU A 84 2.64 -10.72 -7.98
CA GLU A 84 3.45 -11.91 -7.70
C GLU A 84 4.92 -11.74 -8.17
N ARG A 85 5.15 -11.10 -9.32
CA ARG A 85 6.51 -10.72 -9.77
C ARG A 85 7.20 -9.81 -8.76
N MET A 86 6.48 -8.85 -8.16
CA MET A 86 7.05 -8.01 -7.10
C MET A 86 7.38 -8.83 -5.84
N LYS A 87 6.50 -9.74 -5.45
CA LYS A 87 6.73 -10.65 -4.32
C LYS A 87 7.98 -11.50 -4.52
N SER A 88 8.17 -12.10 -5.71
CA SER A 88 9.40 -12.84 -6.03
C SER A 88 10.66 -11.98 -5.93
N ILE A 89 10.61 -10.71 -6.34
CA ILE A 89 11.73 -9.76 -6.16
C ILE A 89 12.00 -9.49 -4.68
N LEU A 90 10.97 -9.33 -3.85
CA LEU A 90 11.15 -9.13 -2.40
C LEU A 90 11.70 -10.38 -1.70
N GLU A 91 11.31 -11.57 -2.16
CA GLU A 91 11.79 -12.85 -1.64
C GLU A 91 13.27 -13.12 -2.00
N SER A 92 13.72 -12.76 -3.20
CA SER A 92 15.11 -12.96 -3.65
C SER A 92 16.06 -11.83 -3.28
N GLU A 93 15.66 -10.56 -3.47
CA GLU A 93 16.54 -9.39 -3.36
C GLU A 93 16.33 -8.59 -2.07
N GLY A 94 15.19 -8.78 -1.38
CA GLY A 94 14.82 -8.12 -0.13
C GLY A 94 15.55 -8.66 1.12
N VAL A 95 16.80 -9.10 0.97
CA VAL A 95 17.59 -9.82 1.99
C VAL A 95 17.84 -9.05 3.29
N THR A 96 17.76 -7.71 3.28
CA THR A 96 17.75 -6.87 4.49
C THR A 96 16.44 -6.08 4.57
N PRO A 97 15.96 -5.71 5.79
CA PRO A 97 14.75 -4.91 5.93
C PRO A 97 14.79 -3.62 5.11
N ASN A 98 15.87 -2.86 5.18
CA ASN A 98 16.01 -1.61 4.43
C ASN A 98 16.07 -1.84 2.90
N ARG A 99 16.76 -2.89 2.40
CA ARG A 99 16.75 -3.21 0.95
C ARG A 99 15.34 -3.59 0.48
N ARG A 100 14.63 -4.44 1.23
CA ARG A 100 13.22 -4.79 0.97
C ARG A 100 12.32 -3.56 0.97
N ASP A 101 12.49 -2.65 1.93
CA ASP A 101 11.67 -1.44 2.05
C ASP A 101 11.96 -0.44 0.92
N ARG A 102 13.20 -0.34 0.43
CA ARG A 102 13.54 0.42 -0.79
C ARG A 102 12.83 -0.13 -2.02
N LEU A 103 12.84 -1.44 -2.21
CA LEU A 103 12.20 -2.13 -3.35
C LEU A 103 10.67 -2.00 -3.30
N ALA A 104 10.06 -2.28 -2.14
CA ALA A 104 8.63 -2.08 -1.91
C ALA A 104 8.22 -0.61 -2.04
N GLY A 105 9.07 0.32 -1.59
CA GLY A 105 8.89 1.77 -1.76
C GLY A 105 8.86 2.16 -3.24
N ALA A 106 9.75 1.60 -4.07
CA ALA A 106 9.77 1.83 -5.50
C ALA A 106 8.50 1.33 -6.20
N TYR A 107 8.08 0.09 -5.93
CA TYR A 107 6.78 -0.45 -6.39
C TYR A 107 5.60 0.47 -6.01
N ASN A 108 5.55 0.89 -4.75
CA ASN A 108 4.51 1.78 -4.26
C ASN A 108 4.49 3.15 -4.96
N ARG A 109 5.65 3.71 -5.35
CA ARG A 109 5.69 4.95 -6.15
C ARG A 109 5.08 4.74 -7.52
N GLY A 110 5.48 3.69 -8.25
CA GLY A 110 4.97 3.39 -9.58
C GLY A 110 3.46 3.15 -9.61
N TYR A 111 2.96 2.35 -8.66
CA TYR A 111 1.53 2.09 -8.50
C TYR A 111 0.75 3.38 -8.20
N ARG A 112 1.20 4.17 -7.21
CA ARG A 112 0.51 5.39 -6.79
C ARG A 112 0.57 6.49 -7.85
N GLY A 113 1.65 6.57 -8.63
CA GLY A 113 1.81 7.56 -9.70
C GLY A 113 0.63 7.58 -10.68
N TYR A 114 0.17 6.39 -11.10
CA TYR A 114 -0.99 6.25 -11.98
C TYR A 114 -2.32 6.15 -11.26
N ALA A 115 -2.35 5.59 -10.05
CA ALA A 115 -3.56 5.55 -9.23
C ALA A 115 -4.09 6.94 -8.86
N LEU A 116 -3.23 7.97 -8.85
CA LEU A 116 -3.65 9.36 -8.68
C LEU A 116 -4.40 9.87 -9.92
N THR A 117 -3.87 9.64 -11.13
CA THR A 117 -4.35 10.28 -12.38
C THR A 117 -5.45 9.53 -13.12
N TYR A 118 -5.48 8.20 -13.08
CA TYR A 118 -6.45 7.40 -13.83
C TYR A 118 -7.46 6.70 -12.92
N ARG A 119 -8.72 6.64 -13.37
CA ARG A 119 -9.85 5.96 -12.69
C ARG A 119 -10.67 5.06 -13.61
N ILE A 120 -10.50 5.22 -14.92
CA ILE A 120 -10.98 4.34 -15.99
C ILE A 120 -9.81 4.07 -16.92
N CYS A 121 -9.82 2.94 -17.63
CA CYS A 121 -8.85 2.70 -18.69
C CYS A 121 -9.01 3.76 -19.80
N THR A 122 -7.90 4.29 -20.29
CA THR A 122 -7.86 5.28 -21.38
C THR A 122 -6.78 4.87 -22.38
N PRO A 123 -6.81 5.36 -23.63
CA PRO A 123 -5.73 5.10 -24.60
C PRO A 123 -4.34 5.48 -24.07
N ALA A 124 -4.25 6.57 -23.30
CA ALA A 124 -3.00 7.01 -22.66
C ALA A 124 -2.54 6.06 -21.52
N ALA A 125 -3.45 5.40 -20.82
CA ALA A 125 -3.12 4.36 -19.83
C ALA A 125 -2.62 3.08 -20.50
N THR A 126 -3.24 2.66 -21.62
CA THR A 126 -2.79 1.52 -22.44
C THR A 126 -1.41 1.77 -23.02
N GLU A 127 -1.17 2.97 -23.58
CA GLU A 127 0.12 3.38 -24.13
C GLU A 127 1.22 3.44 -23.05
N ALA A 128 0.91 3.99 -21.86
CA ALA A 128 1.85 3.95 -20.74
C ALA A 128 2.22 2.51 -20.32
N SER A 129 1.23 1.61 -20.28
CA SER A 129 1.42 0.18 -20.00
C SER A 129 2.36 -0.47 -21.03
N ALA A 130 2.17 -0.20 -22.32
CA ALA A 130 3.03 -0.72 -23.39
C ALA A 130 4.50 -0.24 -23.27
N ARG A 131 4.72 1.05 -22.96
CA ARG A 131 6.07 1.60 -22.74
C ARG A 131 6.76 0.95 -21.55
N TYR A 132 6.03 0.71 -20.46
CA TYR A 132 6.57 0.06 -19.27
C TYR A 132 6.90 -1.43 -19.47
N LEU A 133 6.15 -2.14 -20.32
CA LEU A 133 6.54 -3.50 -20.72
C LEU A 133 7.92 -3.48 -21.39
N ALA A 134 8.13 -2.63 -22.40
CA ALA A 134 9.39 -2.54 -23.12
C ALA A 134 10.57 -2.10 -22.24
N GLU A 135 10.35 -1.16 -21.31
CA GLU A 135 11.39 -0.73 -20.35
C GLU A 135 11.70 -1.84 -19.32
N GLY A 136 10.66 -2.50 -18.78
CA GLY A 136 10.79 -3.59 -17.82
C GLY A 136 11.48 -4.82 -18.41
N GLU A 137 11.18 -5.17 -19.65
CA GLU A 137 11.86 -6.22 -20.42
C GLU A 137 13.36 -5.90 -20.57
N ARG A 138 13.71 -4.70 -21.03
CA ARG A 138 15.11 -4.26 -21.15
C ARG A 138 15.87 -4.32 -19.83
N LEU A 139 15.26 -3.89 -18.73
CA LEU A 139 15.88 -3.93 -17.40
C LEU A 139 16.04 -5.37 -16.90
N SER A 140 15.01 -6.21 -17.06
CA SER A 140 15.05 -7.62 -16.64
C SER A 140 16.15 -8.39 -17.38
N HIS A 141 16.24 -8.25 -18.70
CA HIS A 141 17.32 -8.84 -19.50
C HIS A 141 18.69 -8.22 -19.19
N GLY A 142 18.75 -6.91 -18.93
CA GLY A 142 19.98 -6.21 -18.58
C GLY A 142 20.57 -6.64 -17.24
N ILE A 143 19.71 -6.94 -16.25
CA ILE A 143 20.12 -7.49 -14.95
C ILE A 143 20.52 -8.96 -15.11
N ALA A 144 19.62 -9.79 -15.66
CA ALA A 144 19.87 -11.23 -15.79
C ALA A 144 21.13 -11.53 -16.63
N GLY A 145 21.28 -10.90 -17.80
CA GLY A 145 22.42 -11.13 -18.69
C GLY A 145 23.76 -10.61 -18.18
N ARG A 146 23.80 -9.89 -17.06
CA ARG A 146 25.03 -9.39 -16.42
C ARG A 146 25.32 -10.01 -15.06
N TYR A 147 24.29 -10.46 -14.34
CA TYR A 147 24.38 -10.84 -12.92
C TYR A 147 23.63 -12.13 -12.56
N GLY A 148 22.83 -12.70 -13.45
CA GLY A 148 22.05 -13.94 -13.21
C GLY A 148 22.77 -15.18 -13.72
N GLY A 149 23.90 -15.51 -13.07
CA GLY A 149 24.76 -16.66 -13.42
C GLY A 149 24.20 -18.03 -13.04
#